data_AF-A0A7J6SSK5-F1
#
_entry.id   AF-A0A7J6SSK5-F1
#
_cell.length_a   1.000
_cell.length_b   1.000
_cell.length_c   1.000
_cell.angle_alpha   90.00
_cell.angle_beta   90.00
_cell.angle_gamma   90.00
#
_symmetry.space_group_name_H-M   'P 1'
#
loop_
_entity.id
_entity.type
_entity.pdbx_description
1 polymer ?
#
loop_
_entity_poly.entity_id
_entity_poly.type
_entity_poly.pdbx_seq_one_letter_code
_entity_poly.pdbx_strand_id
1 'polypeptide(L)'
;SVGYPMITMGSHITATPNHQTGRILPGNVRGGMSMLGAMGVELNLMKADVELLEEIKALLHVYKSCIDANLLKGNFYRLWDPFDIHSTQVG
;
A
#
# COMPACT_ATOMS: atom_id res chain seq x y z
N SER A 1 -2.00 12.81 -0.49
CA SER A 1 -2.79 13.63 -1.42
C SER A 1 -2.52 15.11 -1.18
N VAL A 2 -2.46 15.91 -2.24
CA VAL A 2 -2.10 17.35 -2.18
C VAL A 2 -3.31 18.24 -1.85
N GLY A 3 -4.54 17.74 -2.08
CA GLY A 3 -5.77 18.48 -1.75
C GLY A 3 -7.03 17.62 -1.55
N TYR A 4 -6.93 16.30 -1.71
CA TYR A 4 -8.06 15.37 -1.56
C TYR A 4 -7.88 14.45 -0.35
N PRO A 5 -8.93 14.05 0.37
CA PRO A 5 -8.82 13.07 1.46
C PRO A 5 -8.26 11.72 0.99
N MET A 6 -7.63 10.94 1.88
CA MET A 6 -7.04 9.63 1.53
C MET A 6 -8.09 8.64 0.99
N ILE A 7 -9.33 8.71 1.48
CA ILE A 7 -10.44 7.85 1.05
C ILE A 7 -10.78 8.00 -0.44
N THR A 8 -10.37 9.08 -1.10
CA THR A 8 -10.67 9.30 -2.53
C THR A 8 -9.63 8.66 -3.47
N MET A 9 -8.57 8.06 -2.93
CA MET A 9 -7.47 7.50 -3.70
C MET A 9 -7.49 5.97 -3.61
N GLY A 10 -7.75 5.27 -4.72
CA GLY A 10 -7.57 3.82 -4.80
C GLY A 10 -6.08 3.44 -4.77
N SER A 11 -5.73 2.38 -4.05
CA SER A 11 -4.34 1.88 -3.99
C SER A 11 -4.33 0.36 -3.91
N HIS A 12 -3.83 -0.32 -4.94
CA HIS A 12 -4.01 -1.77 -5.10
C HIS A 12 -2.69 -2.54 -5.03
N ILE A 13 -2.73 -3.72 -4.39
CA ILE A 13 -1.68 -4.73 -4.52
C ILE A 13 -1.76 -5.32 -5.94
N THR A 14 -0.66 -5.27 -6.68
CA THR A 14 -0.56 -5.81 -8.05
C THR A 14 0.47 -6.93 -8.13
N ALA A 15 0.48 -7.66 -9.26
CA ALA A 15 1.45 -8.70 -9.55
C ALA A 15 2.90 -8.15 -9.60
N THR A 16 3.87 -9.03 -9.31
CA THR A 16 5.30 -8.75 -9.46
C THR A 16 5.90 -9.73 -10.48
N PRO A 17 6.78 -9.30 -11.42
CA PRO A 17 7.22 -7.92 -11.66
C PRO A 17 6.08 -6.98 -12.03
N ASN A 18 6.16 -5.72 -11.59
CA ASN A 18 5.12 -4.73 -11.88
C ASN A 18 5.02 -4.50 -13.39
N HIS A 19 3.81 -4.56 -13.96
CA HIS A 19 3.61 -4.51 -15.40
C HIS A 19 3.98 -3.18 -16.06
N GLN A 20 3.92 -2.06 -15.31
CA GLN A 20 4.21 -0.73 -15.86
C GLN A 20 5.70 -0.39 -15.80
N THR A 21 6.38 -0.82 -14.74
CA THR A 21 7.75 -0.38 -14.43
C THR A 21 8.79 -1.51 -14.45
N GLY A 22 8.35 -2.76 -14.51
CA GLY A 22 9.21 -3.95 -14.40
C GLY A 22 9.83 -4.17 -13.01
N ARG A 23 9.54 -3.31 -12.02
CA ARG A 23 10.11 -3.42 -10.68
C ARG A 23 9.64 -4.68 -9.96
N ILE A 24 10.57 -5.30 -9.24
CA ILE A 24 10.30 -6.39 -8.30
C ILE A 24 10.32 -5.81 -6.89
N LEU A 25 9.20 -5.95 -6.18
CA LEU A 25 9.07 -5.50 -4.80
C LEU A 25 8.48 -6.62 -3.93
N PRO A 26 8.98 -6.80 -2.70
CA PRO A 26 8.40 -7.72 -1.72
C PRO A 26 6.89 -7.48 -1.51
N GLY A 27 6.14 -8.54 -1.21
CA GLY A 27 4.69 -8.47 -1.02
C GLY A 27 4.27 -7.61 0.16
N ASN A 28 4.99 -7.70 1.29
CA ASN A 28 4.79 -6.83 2.45
C ASN A 28 4.94 -5.33 2.12
N VAL A 29 5.90 -4.94 1.27
CA VAL A 29 6.09 -3.54 0.85
C VAL A 29 4.92 -3.09 -0.03
N ARG A 30 4.53 -3.89 -1.03
CA ARG A 30 3.35 -3.60 -1.88
C ARG A 30 2.07 -3.49 -1.05
N GLY A 31 1.92 -4.38 -0.07
CA GLY A 31 0.82 -4.39 0.89
C GLY A 31 0.75 -3.14 1.76
N GLY A 32 1.85 -2.79 2.43
CA GLY A 32 1.91 -1.61 3.28
C GLY A 32 1.62 -0.31 2.50
N MET A 33 2.12 -0.21 1.27
CA MET A 33 1.80 0.93 0.40
C MET A 33 0.35 0.95 -0.07
N SER A 34 -0.26 -0.21 -0.32
CA SER A 34 -1.68 -0.33 -0.70
C SER A 34 -2.63 0.16 0.40
N MET A 35 -2.22 0.12 1.67
CA MET A 35 -3.00 0.63 2.79
C MET A 35 -3.07 2.17 2.87
N LEU A 36 -2.18 2.88 2.16
CA LEU A 36 -2.16 4.36 2.12
C LEU A 36 -3.17 4.91 1.09
N GLY A 37 -4.38 4.37 1.11
CA GLY A 37 -5.49 4.69 0.22
C GLY A 37 -6.62 3.68 0.41
N ALA A 38 -7.68 3.80 -0.38
CA ALA A 38 -8.69 2.76 -0.48
C ALA A 38 -8.06 1.48 -1.04
N MET A 39 -7.68 0.57 -0.12
CA MET A 39 -6.94 -0.65 -0.42
C MET A 39 -7.74 -1.58 -1.33
N GLY A 40 -7.06 -2.20 -2.29
CA GLY A 40 -7.62 -3.23 -3.16
C GLY A 40 -6.56 -4.24 -3.60
N VAL A 41 -7.01 -5.27 -4.33
CA VAL A 41 -6.13 -6.29 -4.91
C VAL A 41 -6.46 -6.41 -6.39
N GLU A 42 -5.44 -6.26 -7.23
CA GLU A 42 -5.57 -6.26 -8.68
C GLU A 42 -4.49 -7.19 -9.27
N LEU A 43 -4.70 -8.49 -9.06
CA LEU A 43 -3.90 -9.56 -9.65
C LEU A 43 -4.76 -10.82 -9.81
N ASN A 44 -4.29 -11.77 -10.63
CA ASN A 44 -4.98 -13.04 -10.80
C ASN A 44 -4.74 -13.96 -9.58
N LEU A 45 -5.71 -14.00 -8.67
CA LEU A 45 -5.66 -14.81 -7.46
C LEU A 45 -5.52 -16.33 -7.73
N MET A 46 -6.02 -16.81 -8.87
CA MET A 46 -5.90 -18.23 -9.26
C MET A 46 -4.49 -18.62 -9.68
N LYS A 47 -3.62 -17.63 -9.92
CA LYS A 47 -2.21 -17.81 -10.31
C LYS A 47 -1.24 -17.30 -9.25
N ALA A 48 -1.74 -16.81 -8.12
CA ALA A 48 -0.91 -16.35 -7.02
C ALA A 48 -0.31 -17.56 -6.27
N ASP A 49 0.91 -17.41 -5.79
CA ASP A 49 1.50 -18.37 -4.87
C ASP A 49 0.79 -18.32 -3.50
N VAL A 50 0.94 -19.40 -2.72
CA VAL A 50 0.24 -19.54 -1.43
C VAL A 50 0.75 -18.52 -0.43
N GLU A 51 2.06 -18.24 -0.47
CA GLU A 51 2.74 -17.30 0.40
C GLU A 51 2.18 -15.87 0.23
N LEU A 52 2.02 -15.40 -1.00
CA LEU A 52 1.42 -14.10 -1.32
C LEU A 52 -0.04 -14.05 -0.89
N LEU A 53 -0.79 -15.14 -1.05
CA LEU A 53 -2.18 -15.19 -0.60
C LEU A 53 -2.29 -15.07 0.93
N GLU A 54 -1.40 -15.72 1.68
CA GLU A 54 -1.34 -15.58 3.15
C GLU A 54 -0.90 -14.17 3.56
N GLU A 55 0.07 -13.57 2.87
CA GLU A 55 0.46 -12.17 3.10
C GLU A 55 -0.72 -11.22 2.85
N ILE A 56 -1.44 -11.37 1.73
CA ILE A 56 -2.62 -10.54 1.41
C ILE A 56 -3.70 -10.69 2.49
N LYS A 57 -3.95 -11.90 2.99
CA LYS A 57 -4.91 -12.13 4.08
C LYS A 57 -4.49 -11.40 5.35
N ALA A 58 -3.22 -11.49 5.74
CA ALA A 58 -2.70 -10.81 6.92
C ALA A 58 -2.82 -9.28 6.79
N LEU A 59 -2.47 -8.73 5.63
CA LEU A 59 -2.59 -7.31 5.32
C LEU A 59 -4.05 -6.83 5.37
N LEU A 60 -4.98 -7.61 4.80
CA LEU A 60 -6.42 -7.30 4.86
C LEU A 60 -6.94 -7.30 6.30
N HIS A 61 -6.45 -8.19 7.16
CA HIS A 61 -6.81 -8.20 8.57
C HIS A 61 -6.37 -6.91 9.27
N VAL A 62 -5.11 -6.50 9.09
CA VAL A 62 -4.57 -5.25 9.65
C VAL A 62 -5.34 -4.05 9.10
N TYR A 63 -5.54 -3.98 7.78
CA TYR A 63 -6.28 -2.88 7.15
C TYR A 63 -7.70 -2.74 7.71
N LYS A 64 -8.45 -3.84 7.84
CA LYS A 64 -9.79 -3.83 8.43
C LYS A 64 -9.80 -3.40 9.89
N SER A 65 -8.77 -3.72 10.68
CA SER A 65 -8.68 -3.27 12.07
C SER A 65 -8.47 -1.75 12.21
N CYS A 66 -7.95 -1.08 11.18
CA CYS A 66 -7.55 0.33 11.24
C CYS A 66 -8.39 1.27 10.35
N ILE A 67 -9.13 0.73 9.37
CA ILE A 67 -9.83 1.49 8.31
C ILE A 67 -10.85 2.49 8.87
N ASP A 68 -11.69 2.05 9.81
CA ASP A 68 -12.79 2.84 10.35
C ASP A 68 -12.36 3.78 11.48
N ALA A 69 -11.29 3.42 12.20
CA ALA A 69 -10.80 4.20 13.33
C ALA A 69 -10.09 5.47 12.86
N ASN A 70 -9.07 5.36 12.01
CA ASN A 70 -8.17 6.48 11.72
C ASN A 70 -7.59 6.50 10.29
N LEU A 71 -7.47 5.36 9.61
CA LEU A 71 -6.60 5.27 8.42
C LEU A 71 -7.11 6.07 7.21
N LEU A 72 -8.42 5.99 6.89
CA LEU A 72 -9.00 6.70 5.75
C LEU A 72 -9.81 7.94 6.12
N LYS A 73 -10.33 7.99 7.34
CA LYS A 73 -11.23 9.03 7.84
C LYS A 73 -10.57 9.99 8.83
N GLY A 74 -9.33 9.69 9.26
CA GLY A 74 -8.58 10.50 10.20
C GLY A 74 -7.78 11.63 9.55
N ASN A 75 -7.01 12.33 10.38
CA ASN A 75 -6.12 13.40 9.93
C ASN A 75 -4.85 12.80 9.31
N PHE A 76 -4.58 13.14 8.06
CA PHE A 76 -3.41 12.67 7.33
C PHE A 76 -2.26 13.69 7.42
N TYR A 77 -1.12 13.26 7.98
CA TYR A 77 0.10 14.05 8.07
C TYR A 77 1.21 13.38 7.26
N ARG A 78 1.86 14.12 6.35
CA ARG A 78 3.10 13.67 5.70
C ARG A 78 4.26 13.97 6.64
N LEU A 79 5.01 12.93 7.02
CA LEU A 79 6.17 13.05 7.91
C LEU A 79 7.49 13.19 7.14
N TRP A 80 7.49 12.78 5.88
CA TRP A 80 8.67 12.71 5.04
C TRP A 80 8.32 13.12 3.60
N ASP A 81 9.25 13.81 2.94
CA ASP A 81 9.14 14.21 1.54
C ASP A 81 10.08 13.36 0.68
N PRO A 82 9.56 12.56 -0.27
CA PRO A 82 10.40 11.74 -1.14
C PRO A 82 11.34 12.51 -2.06
N PHE A 83 11.19 13.83 -2.18
CA PHE A 83 12.04 14.68 -3.01
C PHE A 83 13.02 15.54 -2.20
N ASP A 84 12.93 15.52 -0.86
CA ASP A 84 13.90 16.22 -0.02
C ASP A 84 15.18 15.36 0.13
N ILE A 85 16.24 15.80 -0.54
CA ILE A 85 17.57 15.17 -0.54
C ILE A 85 18.25 15.17 0.84
N HIS A 86 17.80 16.01 1.78
CA HIS A 86 18.35 16.05 3.14
C HIS A 86 17.63 15.06 4.06
N SER A 87 16.40 14.70 3.73
CA SER A 87 15.61 13.72 4.47
C SER A 87 15.95 12.26 4.12
N THR A 88 16.77 12.03 3.09
CA THR A 88 17.18 10.70 2.61
C THR A 88 18.46 10.17 3.28
N GLN A 89 19.10 10.95 4.17
CA GLN A 89 20.26 10.51 4.95
C GLN A 89 19.80 9.96 6.31
N VAL A 90 19.50 8.67 6.36
CA VAL A 90 19.39 7.95 7.63
C VAL A 90 20.02 6.57 7.48
N GLY A 91 21.17 6.41 8.15
CA GLY A 91 21.70 5.19 8.79
C GLY A 91 21.76 3.89 7.98
#